data_AF-A0A2E3ZNB3-F1
#
_entry.id   AF-A0A2E3ZNB3-F1
#
_cell.length_a   1.000
_cell.length_b   1.000
_cell.length_c   1.000
_cell.angle_alpha   90.00
_cell.angle_beta   90.00
_cell.angle_gamma   90.00
#
_symmetry.space_group_name_H-M   'P 1'
#
loop_
_entity.id
_entity.type
_entity.pdbx_description
1 polymer ?
#
loop_
_entity_poly.entity_id
_entity_poly.type
_entity_poly.pdbx_seq_one_letter_code
_entity_poly.pdbx_strand_id
1 'polypeptide(L)'
;MLSLKKEKIHFIKKYLFWGLSASLGTLVFYLYLNFHLPKGIWIGIAPKFLPEIQICLKKNERRRLLENTEIWIERLKKKIPVKIQMYNETIENLRRITLLSPKDKINMNLAIKQKEALKDLEIDFLIKAIKFNRKKINQTQKLDEIDFCFKKYNVQWKMDFYRNNLTYKFRKIFFNEDENFWNNEFKKNFSRTIF
;
A
#
# COMPACT_ATOMS: atom_id res chain seq x y z
N MET A 1 61.20 -37.73 14.18
CA MET A 1 60.80 -37.54 12.76
C MET A 1 59.48 -38.24 12.37
N LEU A 2 59.06 -39.33 13.02
CA LEU A 2 57.80 -40.05 12.71
C LEU A 2 56.50 -39.42 13.29
N SER A 3 56.56 -38.61 14.36
CA SER A 3 55.35 -38.06 14.99
C SER A 3 54.74 -36.88 14.22
N LEU A 4 55.56 -35.97 13.67
CA LEU A 4 55.10 -34.83 12.86
C LEU A 4 54.37 -35.26 11.57
N LYS A 5 54.75 -36.41 11.00
CA LYS A 5 54.09 -36.98 9.81
C LYS A 5 52.72 -37.60 10.18
N LYS A 6 52.61 -38.24 11.35
CA LYS A 6 51.34 -38.75 11.88
C LYS A 6 50.36 -37.63 12.23
N GLU A 7 50.82 -36.54 12.83
CA GLU A 7 49.98 -35.38 13.16
C GLU A 7 49.45 -34.66 11.93
N LYS A 8 50.29 -34.42 10.91
CA LYS A 8 49.83 -33.84 9.63
C LYS A 8 48.81 -34.73 8.90
N ILE A 9 49.02 -36.05 8.89
CA ILE A 9 48.06 -37.00 8.28
C ILE A 9 46.75 -37.03 9.07
N HIS A 10 46.81 -36.98 10.40
CA HIS A 10 45.62 -36.93 11.25
C HIS A 10 44.84 -35.61 11.07
N PHE A 11 45.54 -34.49 10.92
CA PHE A 11 44.93 -33.18 10.64
C PHE A 11 44.23 -33.18 9.29
N ILE A 12 44.91 -33.61 8.21
CA ILE A 12 44.33 -33.68 6.87
C ILE A 12 43.12 -34.62 6.82
N LYS A 13 43.19 -35.79 7.47
CA LYS A 13 42.05 -36.72 7.58
C LYS A 13 40.87 -36.09 8.31
N LYS A 14 41.12 -35.31 9.36
CA LYS A 14 40.07 -34.59 10.09
C LYS A 14 39.37 -33.59 9.17
N TYR A 15 40.09 -32.74 8.43
CA TYR A 15 39.47 -31.77 7.52
C TYR A 15 38.78 -32.41 6.33
N LEU A 16 39.34 -33.47 5.75
CA LEU A 16 38.67 -34.25 4.69
C LEU A 16 37.37 -34.88 5.20
N PHE A 17 37.38 -35.41 6.43
CA PHE A 17 36.18 -35.97 7.05
C PHE A 17 35.11 -34.90 7.27
N TRP A 18 35.46 -33.73 7.81
CA TRP A 18 34.50 -32.64 7.99
C TRP A 18 34.02 -32.05 6.66
N GLY A 19 34.89 -31.93 5.65
CA GLY A 19 34.52 -31.48 4.31
C GLY A 19 33.59 -32.45 3.60
N LEU A 20 33.87 -33.75 3.68
CA LEU A 20 32.99 -34.82 3.17
C LEU A 20 31.67 -34.88 3.95
N SER A 21 31.70 -34.70 5.27
CA SER A 21 30.48 -34.70 6.08
C SER A 21 29.60 -33.49 5.81
N ALA A 22 30.21 -32.32 5.56
CA ALA A 22 29.49 -31.11 5.17
C ALA A 22 28.91 -31.24 3.76
N SER A 23 29.65 -31.82 2.80
CA SER A 23 29.14 -32.03 1.45
C SER A 23 28.05 -33.11 1.41
N LEU A 24 28.21 -34.21 2.16
CA LEU A 24 27.16 -35.22 2.33
C LEU A 24 25.94 -34.62 3.04
N GLY A 25 26.15 -33.82 4.09
CA GLY A 25 25.06 -33.14 4.81
C GLY A 25 24.32 -32.14 3.92
N THR A 26 25.03 -31.40 3.08
CA THR A 26 24.43 -30.48 2.10
C THR A 26 23.70 -31.26 1.02
N LEU A 27 24.25 -32.37 0.54
CA LEU A 27 23.61 -33.25 -0.44
C LEU A 27 22.36 -33.91 0.14
N VAL A 28 22.42 -34.44 1.37
CA VAL A 28 21.29 -35.05 2.07
C VAL A 28 20.24 -34.02 2.41
N PHE A 29 20.61 -32.80 2.82
CA PHE A 29 19.67 -31.69 3.03
C PHE A 29 19.02 -31.27 1.70
N TYR A 30 19.80 -31.16 0.62
CA TYR A 30 19.29 -30.87 -0.72
C TYR A 30 18.34 -31.96 -1.22
N LEU A 31 18.69 -33.24 -1.04
CA LEU A 31 17.85 -34.38 -1.37
C LEU A 31 16.61 -34.42 -0.47
N TYR A 32 16.73 -34.15 0.83
CA TYR A 32 15.60 -34.06 1.76
C TYR A 32 14.64 -32.93 1.37
N LEU A 33 15.15 -31.75 1.01
CA LEU A 33 14.34 -30.65 0.49
C LEU A 33 13.70 -31.00 -0.87
N ASN A 34 14.32 -31.85 -1.69
CA ASN A 34 13.76 -32.26 -2.99
C ASN A 34 12.83 -33.48 -2.92
N PHE A 35 12.98 -34.37 -1.94
CA PHE A 35 12.26 -35.64 -1.85
C PHE A 35 11.28 -35.73 -0.66
N HIS A 36 11.50 -34.95 0.41
CA HIS A 36 10.71 -35.01 1.65
C HIS A 36 9.97 -33.73 2.02
N LEU A 37 10.39 -32.56 1.53
CA LEU A 37 9.40 -31.50 1.33
C LEU A 37 8.51 -31.96 0.17
N PRO A 38 7.17 -31.91 0.31
CA PRO A 38 6.31 -32.19 -0.82
C PRO A 38 6.76 -31.28 -1.96
N LYS A 39 7.03 -31.86 -3.14
CA LYS A 39 7.43 -31.18 -4.38
C LYS A 39 6.37 -30.15 -4.89
N GLY A 40 5.55 -29.59 -4.01
CA GLY A 40 4.43 -28.70 -4.28
C GLY A 40 4.23 -27.55 -3.27
N ILE A 41 5.00 -27.40 -2.17
CA ILE A 41 4.74 -26.30 -1.22
C ILE A 41 5.08 -24.92 -1.82
N TRP A 42 6.05 -24.82 -2.74
CA TRP A 42 6.35 -23.57 -3.46
C TRP A 42 5.49 -23.35 -4.71
N ILE A 43 4.60 -24.29 -5.02
CA ILE A 43 4.00 -24.42 -6.33
C ILE A 43 2.52 -24.78 -6.15
N GLY A 44 1.69 -23.76 -5.98
CA GLY A 44 0.28 -24.04 -5.72
C GLY A 44 -0.60 -22.87 -5.27
N ILE A 45 -0.01 -21.76 -4.84
CA ILE A 45 -0.80 -20.69 -4.25
C ILE A 45 -1.42 -19.86 -5.37
N ALA A 46 -2.71 -20.08 -5.61
CA ALA A 46 -3.53 -19.22 -6.44
C ALA A 46 -3.47 -17.77 -5.93
N PRO A 47 -3.71 -16.77 -6.80
CA PRO A 47 -3.62 -15.38 -6.40
C PRO A 47 -4.57 -15.05 -5.25
N LYS A 48 -4.01 -14.76 -4.07
CA LYS A 48 -4.76 -14.53 -2.80
C LYS A 48 -5.67 -13.31 -2.83
N PHE A 49 -5.61 -12.48 -3.87
CA PHE A 49 -6.41 -11.27 -3.97
C PHE A 49 -7.82 -11.49 -4.54
N LEU A 50 -8.13 -12.67 -5.13
CA LEU A 50 -9.49 -12.95 -5.64
C LEU A 50 -10.56 -12.87 -4.54
N PRO A 51 -10.36 -13.48 -3.35
CA PRO A 51 -11.25 -13.26 -2.20
C PRO A 51 -11.34 -11.79 -1.77
N GLU A 52 -10.25 -11.01 -1.88
CA GLU A 52 -10.24 -9.59 -1.51
C GLU A 52 -11.19 -8.77 -2.40
N ILE A 53 -11.22 -9.07 -3.71
CA ILE A 53 -12.14 -8.45 -4.67
C ILE A 53 -13.59 -8.81 -4.30
N GLN A 54 -13.88 -10.09 -4.03
CA GLN A 54 -15.23 -10.52 -3.64
C GLN A 54 -15.70 -9.84 -2.35
N ILE A 55 -14.81 -9.71 -1.36
CA ILE A 55 -15.10 -8.99 -0.11
C ILE A 55 -15.38 -7.51 -0.40
N CYS A 56 -14.62 -6.88 -1.28
CA CYS A 56 -14.80 -5.49 -1.70
C CYS A 56 -16.18 -5.25 -2.34
N LEU A 57 -16.59 -6.14 -3.26
CA LEU A 57 -17.91 -6.11 -3.89
C LEU A 57 -19.02 -6.33 -2.84
N LYS A 58 -18.90 -7.38 -2.03
CA LYS A 58 -19.89 -7.72 -0.99
C LYS A 58 -20.08 -6.60 0.03
N LYS A 59 -19.02 -5.89 0.40
CA LYS A 59 -19.07 -4.75 1.33
C LYS A 59 -19.51 -3.45 0.67
N ASN A 60 -19.77 -3.46 -0.64
CA ASN A 60 -20.10 -2.29 -1.45
C ASN A 60 -19.15 -1.09 -1.17
N GLU A 61 -17.85 -1.38 -1.17
CA GLU A 61 -16.84 -0.41 -0.71
C GLU A 61 -16.77 0.83 -1.61
N ARG A 62 -17.13 0.71 -2.90
CA ARG A 62 -17.25 1.84 -3.82
C ARG A 62 -18.28 2.85 -3.31
N ARG A 63 -19.51 2.38 -3.04
CA ARG A 63 -20.60 3.23 -2.54
C ARG A 63 -20.24 3.87 -1.20
N ARG A 64 -19.71 3.09 -0.26
CA ARG A 64 -19.26 3.60 1.04
C ARG A 64 -18.16 4.65 0.91
N LEU A 65 -17.21 4.47 -0.01
CA LEU A 65 -16.17 5.47 -0.26
C LEU A 65 -16.79 6.78 -0.76
N LEU A 66 -17.73 6.71 -1.70
CA LEU A 66 -18.43 7.88 -2.23
C LEU A 66 -19.18 8.62 -1.11
N GLU A 67 -20.03 7.91 -0.36
CA GLU A 67 -20.81 8.46 0.76
C GLU A 67 -19.92 9.10 1.83
N ASN A 68 -18.86 8.40 2.26
CA ASN A 68 -17.91 8.92 3.24
C ASN A 68 -17.18 10.17 2.74
N THR A 69 -16.82 10.20 1.46
CA THR A 69 -16.13 11.35 0.86
C THR A 69 -17.08 12.54 0.74
N GLU A 70 -18.36 12.32 0.43
CA GLU A 70 -19.39 13.37 0.42
C GLU A 70 -19.63 13.96 1.81
N ILE A 71 -19.79 13.10 2.83
CA ILE A 71 -19.88 13.54 4.23
C ILE A 71 -18.66 14.37 4.62
N TRP A 72 -17.46 13.94 4.21
CA TRP A 72 -16.23 14.69 4.47
C TRP A 72 -16.23 16.08 3.81
N ILE A 73 -16.66 16.18 2.55
CA ILE A 73 -16.79 17.46 1.85
C ILE A 73 -17.75 18.39 2.59
N GLU A 74 -18.91 17.90 3.01
CA GLU A 74 -19.88 18.73 3.73
C GLU A 74 -19.34 19.18 5.09
N ARG A 75 -18.56 18.35 5.79
CA ARG A 75 -17.84 18.76 7.01
C ARG A 75 -16.82 19.86 6.72
N LEU A 76 -16.05 19.76 5.65
CA LEU A 76 -15.08 20.79 5.26
C LEU A 76 -15.77 22.11 4.90
N LYS A 77 -16.88 22.06 4.14
CA LYS A 77 -17.68 23.24 3.81
C LYS A 77 -18.19 23.95 5.06
N LYS A 78 -18.70 23.19 6.05
CA LYS A 78 -19.17 23.74 7.34
C LYS A 78 -18.04 24.37 8.16
N LYS A 79 -16.80 23.92 8.02
CA LYS A 79 -15.64 24.51 8.73
C LYS A 79 -15.24 25.88 8.21
N ILE A 80 -15.43 26.17 6.92
CA ILE A 80 -15.04 27.45 6.30
C ILE A 80 -15.66 28.65 7.04
N PRO A 81 -17.00 28.78 7.17
CA PRO A 81 -17.60 29.93 7.83
C PRO A 81 -17.20 30.02 9.32
N VAL A 82 -17.09 28.89 10.01
CA VAL A 82 -16.64 28.83 11.41
C VAL A 82 -15.21 29.38 11.56
N LYS A 83 -14.32 29.00 10.64
CA LYS A 83 -12.93 29.49 10.65
C LYS A 83 -12.86 30.98 10.33
N ILE A 84 -13.60 31.45 9.31
CA ILE A 84 -13.67 32.88 8.99
C ILE A 84 -14.14 33.68 10.22
N GLN A 85 -15.22 33.23 10.87
CA GLN A 85 -15.75 33.87 12.08
C GLN A 85 -14.69 33.90 13.19
N MET A 86 -14.07 32.76 13.50
CA MET A 86 -13.04 32.64 14.54
C MET A 86 -11.87 33.61 14.31
N TYR A 87 -11.38 33.74 13.07
CA TYR A 87 -10.31 34.70 12.75
C TYR A 87 -10.77 36.15 12.86
N ASN A 88 -11.97 36.47 12.38
CA ASN A 88 -12.52 37.83 12.46
C ASN A 88 -12.69 38.26 13.93
N GLU A 89 -13.28 37.40 14.77
CA GLU A 89 -13.42 37.64 16.21
C GLU A 89 -12.06 37.82 16.90
N THR A 90 -11.08 37.00 16.53
CA THR A 90 -9.71 37.14 17.06
C THR A 90 -9.11 38.50 16.68
N ILE A 91 -9.23 38.93 15.42
CA ILE A 91 -8.70 40.21 14.96
C ILE A 91 -9.43 41.37 15.65
N GLU A 92 -10.75 41.32 15.81
CA GLU A 92 -11.49 42.33 16.55
C GLU A 92 -11.04 42.42 18.00
N ASN A 93 -10.85 41.28 18.67
CA ASN A 93 -10.36 41.26 20.04
C ASN A 93 -8.96 41.87 20.14
N LEU A 94 -8.05 41.54 19.21
CA LEU A 94 -6.71 42.16 19.15
C LEU A 94 -6.77 43.68 18.98
N ARG A 95 -7.70 44.19 18.16
CA ARG A 95 -7.90 45.63 17.95
C ARG A 95 -8.46 46.36 19.18
N ARG A 96 -9.16 45.65 20.06
CA ARG A 96 -9.76 46.21 21.29
C ARG A 96 -8.78 46.27 22.47
N ILE A 97 -7.62 45.62 22.39
CA ILE A 97 -6.62 45.64 23.46
C ILE A 97 -6.02 47.04 23.59
N THR A 98 -6.04 47.59 24.81
CA THR A 98 -5.38 48.87 25.12
C THR A 98 -3.86 48.71 25.08
N LEU A 99 -3.18 49.53 24.27
CA LEU A 99 -1.72 49.46 24.08
C LEU A 99 -1.05 50.73 24.61
N LEU A 100 -0.06 50.56 25.47
CA LEU A 100 0.59 51.66 26.20
C LEU A 100 1.77 52.27 25.43
N SER A 101 2.50 51.47 24.64
CA SER A 101 3.68 51.95 23.90
C SER A 101 3.51 51.95 22.37
N PRO A 102 4.23 52.83 21.63
CA PRO A 102 4.27 52.78 20.16
C PRO A 102 4.78 51.45 19.61
N LYS A 103 5.73 50.81 20.31
CA LYS A 103 6.29 49.50 19.93
C LYS A 103 5.21 48.41 19.99
N ASP A 104 4.35 48.43 21.00
CA ASP A 104 3.24 47.49 21.14
C ASP A 104 2.21 47.67 20.02
N LYS A 105 1.94 48.91 19.62
CA LYS A 105 1.06 49.21 18.46
C LYS A 105 1.62 48.63 17.16
N ILE A 106 2.93 48.72 16.94
CA ILE A 106 3.60 48.13 15.77
C ILE A 106 3.50 46.60 15.81
N ASN A 107 3.84 45.99 16.94
CA ASN A 107 3.77 44.53 17.12
C ASN A 107 2.34 44.00 16.96
N MET A 108 1.34 44.72 17.48
CA MET A 108 -0.07 44.36 17.32
C MET A 108 -0.49 44.39 15.85
N ASN A 109 -0.10 45.42 15.10
CA ASN A 109 -0.39 45.50 13.67
C ASN A 109 0.26 44.36 12.88
N LEU A 110 1.49 43.98 13.24
CA LEU A 110 2.16 42.81 12.64
C LEU A 110 1.42 41.51 12.96
N ALA A 111 0.99 41.32 14.21
CA ALA A 111 0.22 40.15 14.62
C ALA A 111 -1.12 40.06 13.88
N ILE A 112 -1.83 41.17 13.71
CA ILE A 112 -3.08 41.23 12.93
C ILE A 112 -2.82 40.83 11.47
N LYS A 113 -1.80 41.41 10.82
CA LYS A 113 -1.44 41.06 9.43
C LYS A 113 -1.10 39.57 9.27
N GLN A 114 -0.36 39.00 10.23
CA GLN A 114 -0.06 37.57 10.22
C GLN A 114 -1.31 36.71 10.39
N LYS A 115 -2.25 37.11 11.27
CA LYS A 115 -3.53 36.42 11.43
C LYS A 115 -4.39 36.47 10.17
N GLU A 116 -4.42 37.60 9.47
CA GLU A 116 -5.11 37.73 8.19
C GLU A 116 -4.49 36.82 7.12
N ALA A 117 -3.15 36.78 7.01
CA ALA A 117 -2.48 35.88 6.07
C ALA A 117 -2.73 34.39 6.39
N LEU A 118 -2.71 34.02 7.68
CA LEU A 118 -3.01 32.65 8.12
C LEU A 118 -4.46 32.26 7.84
N LYS A 119 -5.41 33.18 8.04
CA LYS A 119 -6.81 32.99 7.66
C LYS A 119 -6.91 32.62 6.18
N ASP A 120 -6.32 33.43 5.31
CA ASP A 120 -6.41 33.23 3.86
C ASP A 120 -5.79 31.90 3.43
N LEU A 121 -4.63 31.54 3.98
CA LEU A 121 -3.98 30.25 3.74
C LEU A 121 -4.84 29.06 4.20
N GLU A 122 -5.43 29.14 5.40
CA GLU A 122 -6.26 28.05 5.93
C GLU A 122 -7.56 27.89 5.12
N ILE A 123 -8.20 28.99 4.73
CA ILE A 123 -9.40 28.95 3.89
C ILE A 123 -9.09 28.40 2.50
N ASP A 124 -8.01 28.85 1.86
CA ASP A 124 -7.56 28.33 0.57
C ASP A 124 -7.25 26.82 0.63
N PHE A 125 -6.58 26.37 1.70
CA PHE A 125 -6.36 24.94 1.93
C PHE A 125 -7.68 24.15 2.01
N LEU A 126 -8.67 24.63 2.75
CA LEU A 126 -9.98 23.97 2.86
C LEU A 126 -10.71 23.90 1.51
N ILE A 127 -10.68 24.98 0.73
CA ILE A 127 -11.27 25.03 -0.62
C ILE A 127 -10.58 24.04 -1.55
N LYS A 128 -9.24 24.01 -1.55
CA LYS A 128 -8.44 23.06 -2.34
C LYS A 128 -8.74 21.62 -1.93
N ALA A 129 -8.88 21.34 -0.63
CA ALA A 129 -9.24 20.01 -0.13
C ALA A 129 -10.64 19.59 -0.60
N ILE A 130 -11.63 20.49 -0.60
CA ILE A 130 -12.97 20.22 -1.15
C ILE A 130 -12.88 19.89 -2.64
N LYS A 131 -12.16 20.71 -3.42
CA LYS A 131 -11.98 20.51 -4.87
C LYS A 131 -11.31 19.18 -5.18
N PHE A 132 -10.28 18.81 -4.41
CA PHE A 132 -9.59 17.54 -4.54
C PHE A 132 -10.53 16.35 -4.27
N ASN A 133 -11.30 16.39 -3.19
CA ASN A 133 -12.25 15.32 -2.84
C ASN A 133 -13.40 15.21 -3.85
N ARG A 134 -13.89 16.33 -4.39
CA ARG A 134 -14.88 16.33 -5.49
C ARG A 134 -14.30 15.68 -6.75
N LYS A 135 -13.06 16.01 -7.13
CA LYS A 135 -12.37 15.37 -8.26
C LYS A 135 -12.26 13.85 -8.04
N LYS A 136 -11.92 13.43 -6.81
CA LYS A 136 -11.83 12.01 -6.44
C LYS A 136 -13.18 11.29 -6.58
N ILE A 137 -14.28 11.88 -6.08
CA ILE A 137 -15.64 11.34 -6.26
C ILE A 137 -15.95 11.15 -7.74
N ASN A 138 -15.76 12.20 -8.56
CA ASN A 138 -16.08 12.14 -9.99
C ASN A 138 -15.25 11.05 -10.70
N GLN A 139 -13.98 10.87 -10.32
CA GLN A 139 -13.15 9.80 -10.86
C GLN A 139 -13.61 8.41 -10.42
N THR A 140 -14.04 8.24 -9.16
CA THR A 140 -14.57 6.98 -8.64
C THR A 140 -15.94 6.64 -9.23
N GLN A 141 -16.79 7.62 -9.49
CA GLN A 141 -18.12 7.42 -10.11
C GLN A 141 -18.02 6.87 -11.54
N LYS A 142 -16.98 7.26 -12.29
CA LYS A 142 -16.70 6.74 -13.64
C LYS A 142 -16.31 5.26 -13.67
N LEU A 143 -15.87 4.71 -12.54
CA LEU A 143 -15.57 3.29 -12.41
C LEU A 143 -16.85 2.58 -11.98
N ASP A 144 -17.12 1.40 -12.54
CA ASP A 144 -18.09 0.49 -11.95
C ASP A 144 -17.51 -0.16 -10.67
N GLU A 145 -18.33 -0.99 -10.01
CA GLU A 145 -17.97 -1.62 -8.75
C GLU A 145 -16.78 -2.59 -8.90
N ILE A 146 -16.70 -3.28 -10.03
CA ILE A 146 -15.68 -4.31 -10.30
C ILE A 146 -14.36 -3.62 -10.62
N ASP A 147 -14.38 -2.66 -11.54
CA ASP A 147 -13.22 -1.86 -11.93
C ASP A 147 -12.66 -1.07 -10.74
N PHE A 148 -13.54 -0.56 -9.87
CA PHE A 148 -13.14 0.05 -8.61
C PHE A 148 -12.36 -0.92 -7.72
N CYS A 149 -12.89 -2.12 -7.49
CA CYS A 149 -12.21 -3.13 -6.67
C CYS A 149 -10.91 -3.60 -7.33
N PHE A 150 -10.88 -3.78 -8.66
CA PHE A 150 -9.67 -4.17 -9.39
C PHE A 150 -8.55 -3.13 -9.23
N LYS A 151 -8.91 -1.85 -9.36
CA LYS A 151 -7.99 -0.73 -9.16
C LYS A 151 -7.55 -0.61 -7.70
N LYS A 152 -8.46 -0.77 -6.74
CA LYS A 152 -8.15 -0.71 -5.30
C LYS A 152 -7.11 -1.76 -4.89
N TYR A 153 -7.22 -2.97 -5.43
CA TYR A 153 -6.33 -4.09 -5.10
C TYR A 153 -5.17 -4.29 -6.08
N ASN A 154 -4.97 -3.37 -7.04
CA ASN A 154 -3.93 -3.42 -8.06
C ASN A 154 -3.87 -4.78 -8.78
N VAL A 155 -5.03 -5.30 -9.17
CA VAL A 155 -5.19 -6.67 -9.69
C VAL A 155 -4.32 -6.89 -10.93
N GLN A 156 -4.31 -5.94 -11.87
CA GLN A 156 -3.48 -6.00 -13.08
C GLN A 156 -2.01 -6.22 -12.72
N TRP A 157 -1.46 -5.33 -11.91
CA TRP A 157 -0.07 -5.38 -11.50
C TRP A 157 0.27 -6.67 -10.73
N LYS A 158 -0.61 -7.14 -9.85
CA LYS A 158 -0.42 -8.39 -9.12
C LYS A 158 -0.44 -9.60 -10.05
N MET A 159 -1.30 -9.59 -11.09
CA MET A 159 -1.33 -10.65 -12.11
C MET A 159 -0.09 -10.62 -13.00
N ASP A 160 0.34 -9.45 -13.44
CA ASP A 160 1.56 -9.28 -14.23
C ASP A 160 2.78 -9.78 -13.43
N PHE A 161 2.86 -9.42 -12.16
CA PHE A 161 3.91 -9.90 -11.25
C PHE A 161 3.82 -11.43 -11.06
N TYR A 162 2.63 -11.97 -10.83
CA TYR A 162 2.41 -13.41 -10.68
C TYR A 162 2.85 -14.19 -11.92
N ARG A 163 2.55 -13.69 -13.13
CA ARG A 163 2.93 -14.31 -14.41
C ARG A 163 4.44 -14.44 -14.60
N ASN A 164 5.21 -13.52 -14.04
CA ASN A 164 6.66 -13.53 -14.16
C ASN A 164 7.35 -14.52 -13.20
N ASN A 165 6.61 -15.09 -12.23
CA ASN A 165 7.17 -15.96 -11.21
C ASN A 165 7.23 -17.44 -11.63
N LEU A 166 8.13 -18.19 -10.98
CA LEU A 166 8.28 -19.65 -11.18
C LEU A 166 6.98 -20.42 -10.92
N THR A 167 6.18 -19.99 -9.95
CA THR A 167 4.86 -20.58 -9.65
C THR A 167 3.94 -20.57 -10.85
N TYR A 168 3.86 -19.46 -11.60
CA TYR A 168 3.03 -19.38 -12.80
C TYR A 168 3.58 -20.27 -13.91
N LYS A 169 4.90 -20.28 -14.13
CA LYS A 169 5.53 -21.16 -15.14
C LYS A 169 5.22 -22.63 -14.88
N PHE A 170 5.33 -23.07 -13.63
CA PHE A 170 4.94 -24.43 -13.26
C PHE A 170 3.45 -24.67 -13.48
N ARG A 171 2.58 -23.77 -13.00
CA ARG A 171 1.12 -23.96 -13.12
C ARG A 171 0.64 -23.96 -14.57
N LYS A 172 1.30 -23.20 -15.44
CA LYS A 172 1.10 -23.29 -16.88
C LYS A 172 1.48 -24.67 -17.43
N ILE A 173 2.66 -25.21 -17.09
CA ILE A 173 3.15 -26.50 -17.62
C ILE A 173 2.33 -27.68 -17.08
N PHE A 174 2.08 -27.71 -15.78
CA PHE A 174 1.53 -28.90 -15.11
C PHE A 174 0.01 -28.82 -14.87
N PHE A 175 -0.58 -27.62 -14.88
CA PHE A 175 -2.01 -27.42 -14.61
C PHE A 175 -2.74 -26.64 -15.71
N ASN A 176 -2.07 -26.32 -16.82
CA ASN A 176 -2.62 -25.55 -17.95
C ASN A 176 -3.23 -24.19 -17.54
N GLU A 177 -2.71 -23.57 -16.46
CA GLU A 177 -3.17 -22.25 -16.00
C GLU A 177 -2.46 -21.12 -16.75
N ASP A 178 -2.75 -21.00 -18.03
CA ASP A 178 -2.24 -19.96 -18.90
C ASP A 178 -3.08 -18.67 -18.86
N GLU A 179 -2.79 -17.74 -19.77
CA GLU A 179 -3.49 -16.46 -19.87
C GLU A 179 -4.99 -16.65 -20.15
N ASN A 180 -5.34 -17.63 -20.98
CA ASN A 180 -6.72 -17.93 -21.32
C ASN A 180 -7.47 -18.50 -20.12
N PHE A 181 -6.85 -19.40 -19.36
CA PHE A 181 -7.42 -19.92 -18.12
C PHE A 181 -7.78 -18.77 -17.16
N TRP A 182 -6.83 -17.87 -16.90
CA TRP A 182 -7.07 -16.76 -15.99
C TRP A 182 -8.10 -15.77 -16.55
N ASN A 183 -8.05 -15.43 -17.83
CA ASN A 183 -9.07 -14.57 -18.44
C ASN A 183 -10.49 -15.19 -18.32
N ASN A 184 -10.61 -16.50 -18.47
CA ASN A 184 -11.88 -17.20 -18.26
C ASN A 184 -12.32 -17.19 -16.80
N GLU A 185 -11.41 -17.42 -15.85
CA GLU A 185 -11.72 -17.35 -14.41
C GLU A 185 -12.16 -15.95 -13.97
N PHE A 186 -11.49 -14.89 -14.43
CA PHE A 186 -11.91 -13.52 -14.15
C PHE A 186 -13.24 -13.18 -14.85
N LYS A 187 -13.45 -13.66 -16.09
CA LYS A 187 -14.71 -13.44 -16.81
C LYS A 187 -15.87 -14.13 -16.13
N LYS A 188 -15.67 -15.35 -15.62
CA LYS A 188 -16.66 -16.12 -14.88
C LYS A 188 -17.03 -15.48 -13.54
N ASN A 189 -16.03 -15.03 -12.78
CA ASN A 189 -16.24 -14.52 -11.43
C ASN A 189 -16.64 -13.04 -11.40
N PHE A 190 -16.20 -12.24 -12.38
CA PHE A 190 -16.33 -10.78 -12.36
C PHE A 190 -16.75 -10.18 -13.70
N SER A 191 -17.05 -10.97 -14.73
CA SER A 191 -17.39 -10.44 -16.08
C SER A 191 -16.32 -9.48 -16.65
N ARG A 192 -15.04 -9.69 -16.28
CA ARG A 192 -13.89 -8.89 -16.73
C ARG A 192 -12.77 -9.81 -17.17
N THR A 193 -12.02 -9.42 -18.19
CA THR A 193 -10.71 -10.00 -18.47
C THR A 193 -9.64 -9.20 -17.74
N ILE A 194 -8.49 -9.83 -17.47
CA ILE A 194 -7.36 -9.19 -16.77
C ILE A 194 -6.11 -9.10 -17.66
N PHE A 195 -6.18 -9.67 -18.86
CA PHE A 195 -5.19 -9.54 -19.93
C PHE A 195 -5.89 -9.16 -21.22
#